data_AF-A0A846AI10-F1
#
_entry.id   AF-A0A846AI10-F1
#
_cell.length_a   1.000
_cell.length_b   1.000
_cell.length_c   1.000
_cell.angle_alpha   90.00
_cell.angle_beta   90.00
_cell.angle_gamma   90.00
#
_symmetry.space_group_name_H-M   'P 1'
#
loop_
_entity.id
_entity.type
_entity.pdbx_description
1 polymer ?
#
loop_
_entity_poly.entity_id
_entity_poly.type
_entity_poly.pdbx_seq_one_letter_code
_entity_poly.pdbx_strand_id
1 'polypeptide(L)' 'MMNEQEALEIVNEAIIEKELRKLKDIEELIFIGAFQKHTYRKIAENNGYDEQHIKNEGATFWRLLSEVLG' A
#
# COMPACT_ATOMS: atom_id res chain seq x y z
N MET A 1 -17.42 5.51 9.96
CA MET A 1 -16.11 5.88 9.35
C MET A 1 -15.47 4.59 8.92
N MET A 2 -14.95 4.53 7.69
CA MET A 2 -14.21 3.37 7.21
C MET A 2 -12.90 3.26 7.99
N ASN A 3 -12.59 2.09 8.53
CA ASN A 3 -11.33 1.82 9.23
C ASN A 3 -10.24 1.33 8.27
N GLU A 4 -9.00 1.26 8.74
CA GLU A 4 -7.84 0.87 7.91
C GLU A 4 -7.94 -0.54 7.33
N GLN A 5 -8.58 -1.46 8.05
CA GLN A 5 -8.72 -2.85 7.63
C GLN A 5 -9.79 -2.99 6.54
N GLU A 6 -10.93 -2.31 6.70
CA GLU A 6 -11.96 -2.21 5.66
C GLU A 6 -11.40 -1.56 4.39
N ALA A 7 -10.59 -0.50 4.53
CA ALA A 7 -9.96 0.16 3.39
C ALA A 7 -8.97 -0.77 2.67
N LEU A 8 -8.19 -1.56 3.43
CA LEU A 8 -7.24 -2.52 2.88
C LEU A 8 -7.95 -3.65 2.15
N GLU A 9 -9.06 -4.16 2.69
CA GLU A 9 -9.89 -5.19 2.05
C GLU A 9 -10.38 -4.74 0.67
N ILE A 10 -10.91 -3.51 0.57
CA ILE A 10 -11.37 -2.94 -0.71
C ILE A 10 -10.24 -2.89 -1.73
N VAL A 11 -9.05 -2.43 -1.33
CA VAL A 11 -7.89 -2.37 -2.25
C VAL A 11 -7.44 -3.77 -2.66
N ASN A 12 -7.42 -4.71 -1.72
CA ASN A 12 -7.01 -6.08 -2.02
C ASN A 12 -7.98 -6.75 -2.98
N GLU A 13 -9.29 -6.55 -2.82
CA GLU A 13 -10.31 -7.04 -3.74
C GLU A 13 -10.12 -6.49 -5.16
N ALA A 14 -9.89 -5.18 -5.29
CA ALA A 14 -9.65 -4.55 -6.58
C ALA A 14 -8.39 -5.12 -7.27
N ILE A 15 -7.31 -5.33 -6.51
CA ILE A 15 -6.06 -5.92 -7.03
C ILE A 15 -6.28 -7.39 -7.43
N ILE A 16 -7.01 -8.17 -6.65
CA ILE A 16 -7.33 -9.57 -6.99
C ILE A 16 -8.12 -9.64 -8.30
N GLU A 17 -9.10 -8.76 -8.50
CA GLU A 17 -9.94 -8.76 -9.71
C GLU A 17 -9.12 -8.48 -10.98
N LYS A 18 -8.14 -7.57 -10.93
CA LYS A 18 -7.37 -7.14 -12.11
C LYS A 18 -6.07 -7.91 -12.31
N GLU A 19 -5.35 -8.21 -11.24
CA GLU A 19 -4.00 -8.77 -11.28
C GLU A 19 -3.93 -10.25 -10.90
N LEU A 20 -5.05 -10.84 -10.46
CA LEU A 20 -5.14 -12.24 -10.01
C LEU A 20 -4.14 -12.57 -8.88
N ARG A 21 -3.77 -11.57 -8.08
CA ARG A 21 -2.90 -11.70 -6.91
C ARG A 21 -3.42 -10.84 -5.76
N LYS A 22 -2.93 -11.10 -4.55
CA LYS A 22 -3.12 -10.22 -3.40
C LYS A 22 -2.03 -9.14 -3.36
N LEU A 23 -2.26 -8.13 -2.52
CA LEU A 23 -1.21 -7.24 -2.08
C LEU A 23 -0.06 -8.03 -1.43
N LYS A 24 1.16 -7.55 -1.63
CA LYS A 24 2.35 -8.00 -0.88
C LYS A 24 2.39 -7.28 0.45
N ASP A 25 3.05 -7.88 1.44
CA ASP A 25 3.24 -7.29 2.78
C ASP A 25 3.74 -5.83 2.71
N ILE A 26 4.70 -5.51 1.84
CA ILE A 26 5.21 -4.15 1.69
C ILE A 26 4.18 -3.18 1.08
N GLU A 27 3.34 -3.65 0.15
CA GLU A 27 2.26 -2.85 -0.45
C GLU A 27 1.18 -2.56 0.59
N GLU A 28 0.84 -3.54 1.44
CA GLU A 28 -0.08 -3.36 2.58
C GLU A 28 0.48 -2.34 3.58
N LEU A 29 1.76 -2.46 3.96
CA LEU A 29 2.42 -1.51 4.86
C LEU A 29 2.40 -0.07 4.32
N ILE A 30 2.66 0.09 3.02
CA ILE A 30 2.61 1.39 2.36
C ILE A 30 1.19 1.94 2.36
N PHE A 31 0.19 1.11 2.06
CA PHE A 31 -1.21 1.51 2.06
C PHE A 31 -1.68 1.95 3.45
N ILE A 32 -1.50 1.11 4.47
CA ILE A 32 -1.89 1.41 5.86
C ILE A 32 -1.16 2.66 6.35
N GLY A 33 0.14 2.76 6.09
CA GLY A 33 0.93 3.93 6.45
C GLY A 33 0.39 5.21 5.82
N ALA A 34 0.07 5.19 4.52
CA ALA A 34 -0.52 6.34 3.84
C ALA A 34 -1.93 6.67 4.35
N PHE A 35 -2.76 5.66 4.62
CA PHE A 35 -4.09 5.81 5.21
C PHE A 35 -4.03 6.51 6.58
N GLN A 36 -3.01 6.19 7.38
CA GLN A 36 -2.72 6.81 8.68
C GLN A 36 -1.96 8.16 8.57
N LYS A 37 -1.72 8.67 7.36
CA LYS A 37 -0.95 9.91 7.09
C LYS A 37 0.51 9.85 7.53
N HIS A 38 1.10 8.66 7.60
CA HIS A 38 2.53 8.48 7.85
C HIS A 38 3.35 8.85 6.61
N THR A 39 4.56 9.36 6.84
CA THR A 39 5.56 9.57 5.78
C THR A 39 6.25 8.26 5.42
N TYR A 40 6.84 8.16 4.24
CA TYR A 40 7.65 7.00 3.86
C TYR A 40 8.77 6.70 4.86
N ARG A 41 9.40 7.74 5.43
CA ARG A 41 10.36 7.58 6.52
C ARG A 41 9.76 6.87 7.72
N LYS A 42 8.58 7.31 8.17
CA LYS A 42 7.93 6.73 9.34
C LYS A 42 7.51 5.28 9.10
N ILE A 43 7.05 4.96 7.89
CA ILE A 43 6.73 3.59 7.47
C ILE A 43 8.00 2.73 7.48
N ALA A 44 9.12 3.25 6.97
CA ALA A 44 10.40 2.55 6.92
C ALA A 44 10.95 2.26 8.33
N GLU A 45 11.00 3.29 9.20
CA GLU A 45 11.46 3.18 10.59
C GLU A 45 10.66 2.17 11.40
N ASN A 46 9.32 2.16 11.26
CA ASN A 46 8.46 1.25 12.01
C ASN A 46 8.60 -0.22 11.59
N ASN A 47 9.12 -0.49 10.38
CA ASN A 47 9.14 -1.83 9.78
C ASN A 47 10.56 -2.34 9.45
N GLY A 48 11.61 -1.59 9.82
CA GLY A 48 13.00 -1.99 9.59
C GLY A 48 13.47 -1.89 8.14
N TYR A 49 12.81 -1.05 7.34
CA TYR A 49 13.19 -0.80 5.94
C TYR A 49 13.97 0.51 5.80
N ASP A 50 14.60 0.69 4.64
CA ASP A 50 15.16 1.97 4.22
C ASP A 50 14.07 2.87 3.60
N GLU A 51 14.13 4.18 3.86
CA GLU A 51 13.17 5.16 3.32
C GLU A 51 13.10 5.13 1.79
N GLN A 52 14.24 4.97 1.12
CA GLN A 52 14.31 4.90 -0.34
C GLN A 52 13.69 3.61 -0.86
N HIS A 53 13.82 2.49 -0.14
CA HIS A 53 13.17 1.24 -0.52
C HIS A 53 11.64 1.36 -0.46
N ILE A 54 11.09 1.86 0.65
CA ILE A 54 9.65 2.12 0.80
C ILE A 54 9.15 3.09 -0.28
N LYS A 55 9.93 4.13 -0.60
CA LYS A 55 9.56 5.10 -1.64
C LYS A 55 9.49 4.46 -3.03
N ASN A 56 10.43 3.58 -3.36
CA ASN A 56 10.47 2.89 -4.67
C ASN A 56 9.30 1.90 -4.81
N GLU A 57 9.07 1.10 -3.78
CA GLU A 57 7.94 0.16 -3.72
C GLU A 57 6.61 0.93 -3.73
N GLY A 58 6.53 2.06 -3.01
CA GLY A 58 5.37 2.94 -3.00
C GLY A 58 5.05 3.53 -4.37
N ALA A 59 6.05 4.02 -5.11
CA ALA A 59 5.83 4.52 -6.47
C ALA A 59 5.27 3.43 -7.40
N THR A 60 5.78 2.20 -7.28
CA THR A 60 5.29 1.04 -8.05
C THR A 60 3.86 0.69 -7.66
N PHE A 61 3.58 0.65 -6.36
CA PHE A 61 2.27 0.35 -5.79
C PHE A 61 1.21 1.39 -6.21
N TRP A 62 1.50 2.68 -6.09
CA TRP A 62 0.52 3.72 -6.46
C TRP A 62 0.21 3.73 -7.96
N ARG A 63 1.20 3.45 -8.80
CA ARG A 63 0.97 3.28 -10.23
C ARG A 63 0.03 2.11 -10.49
N LEU A 64 0.31 0.94 -9.90
CA LEU A 64 -0.56 -0.22 -10.01
C LEU A 64 -1.99 0.11 -9.54
N LEU A 65 -2.11 0.76 -8.38
CA LEU A 65 -3.42 1.11 -7.82
C LEU A 65 -4.20 2.05 -8.74
N SER A 66 -3.51 3.00 -9.39
CA SER A 66 -4.15 3.88 -10.39
C SER A 66 -4.63 3.10 -11.62
N GLU A 67 -3.90 2.09 -12.08
CA GLU A 67 -4.30 1.25 -13.22
C GLU A 67 -5.50 0.36 -12.87
N VAL A 68 -5.54 -0.14 -11.63
CA VAL A 68 -6.60 -1.02 -11.13
C VAL A 68 -7.90 -0.27 -10.87
N LEU A 69 -7.82 0.94 -10.30
CA LEU A 69 -8.99 1.74 -9.93
C LEU A 69 -9.54 2.64 -11.05
N GLY A 70 -8.70 2.97 -12.06
CA GLY A 70 -9.09 3.78 -13.23
C GLY A 70 -8.90 5.28 -13.02
#